data_AF-A0A1S1BP73-F1
#
_entry.id   AF-A0A1S1BP73-F1
#
_cell.length_a   1.000
_cell.length_b   1.000
_cell.length_c   1.000
_cell.angle_alpha   90.00
_cell.angle_beta   90.00
_cell.angle_gamma   90.00
#
_symmetry.space_group_name_H-M   'P 1'
#
loop_
_entity.id
_entity.type
_entity.pdbx_description
1 polymer ?
#
loop_
_entity_poly.entity_id
_entity_poly.type
_entity_poly.pdbx_seq_one_letter_code
_entity_poly.pdbx_strand_id
1 'polypeptide(L)'
;MQTLEEVKEARQAAQELLAGLDKAIKSLQDASGWGVMDLLGGGFFSSMMKRDHMKRSNQELEDVKRGLDKLDHELADLGLSLPDEISDTWGDNIVDVWLDNIFIDAKVQYEIKDQLKALQKLRQSIVELEEDLAAKMENLKESDSV
;
A
#
# COMPACT_ATOMS: atom_id res chain seq x y z
N MET A 1 2.52 -20.96 20.46
CA MET A 1 1.48 -21.68 19.68
C MET A 1 0.72 -20.59 18.97
N GLN A 2 0.65 -20.62 17.64
CA GLN A 2 -0.14 -19.64 16.89
C GLN A 2 -1.62 -19.98 17.08
N THR A 3 -2.45 -19.00 17.42
CA THR A 3 -3.89 -19.20 17.62
C THR A 3 -4.69 -18.89 16.35
N LEU A 4 -5.90 -19.44 16.24
CA LEU A 4 -6.82 -19.10 15.15
C LEU A 4 -7.19 -17.60 15.16
N GLU A 5 -7.22 -16.99 16.35
CA GLU A 5 -7.51 -15.57 16.55
C GLU A 5 -6.38 -14.69 16.00
N GLU A 6 -5.12 -14.97 16.35
CA GLU A 6 -3.95 -14.24 15.84
C GLU A 6 -3.85 -14.31 14.30
N VAL A 7 -4.11 -15.48 13.70
CA VAL A 7 -4.10 -15.63 12.22
C VAL A 7 -5.22 -14.80 11.58
N LYS A 8 -6.37 -14.69 12.25
CA LYS A 8 -7.49 -13.88 11.77
C LYS A 8 -7.18 -12.39 11.86
N GLU A 9 -6.50 -11.93 12.91
CA GLU A 9 -6.08 -10.54 13.08
C GLU A 9 -5.06 -10.13 11.99
N ALA A 10 -4.04 -10.96 11.76
CA ALA A 10 -3.09 -10.74 10.65
C ALA A 10 -3.78 -10.68 9.29
N ARG A 11 -4.72 -11.60 9.03
CA ARG A 11 -5.49 -11.61 7.78
C ARG A 11 -6.35 -10.35 7.64
N GLN A 12 -6.98 -9.91 8.72
CA GLN A 12 -7.78 -8.69 8.72
C GLN A 12 -6.90 -7.46 8.44
N ALA A 13 -5.72 -7.37 9.04
CA ALA A 13 -4.76 -6.30 8.78
C ALA A 13 -4.31 -6.29 7.29
N ALA A 14 -4.08 -7.45 6.69
CA ALA A 14 -3.75 -7.56 5.27
C ALA A 14 -4.89 -7.05 4.37
N GLN A 15 -6.15 -7.40 4.67
CA GLN A 15 -7.32 -6.92 3.94
C GLN A 15 -7.54 -5.40 4.07
N GLU A 16 -7.33 -4.86 5.27
CA GLU A 16 -7.38 -3.42 5.51
C GLU A 16 -6.31 -2.68 4.70
N LEU A 17 -5.08 -3.21 4.68
CA LEU A 17 -3.98 -2.68 3.88
C LEU A 17 -4.27 -2.73 2.37
N LEU A 18 -4.81 -3.84 1.85
CA LEU A 18 -5.21 -3.95 0.44
C LEU A 18 -6.22 -2.88 0.03
N ALA A 19 -7.20 -2.60 0.89
CA ALA A 19 -8.18 -1.55 0.64
C ALA A 19 -7.54 -0.15 0.63
N GLY A 20 -6.53 0.09 1.47
CA GLY A 20 -5.72 1.32 1.45
C GLY A 20 -4.91 1.45 0.16
N LEU A 21 -4.22 0.38 -0.24
CA LEU A 21 -3.44 0.31 -1.48
C LEU A 21 -4.30 0.59 -2.72
N ASP A 22 -5.51 0.02 -2.79
CA ASP A 22 -6.43 0.25 -3.90
C ASP A 22 -6.84 1.73 -4.04
N LYS A 23 -7.03 2.43 -2.90
CA LYS A 23 -7.30 3.87 -2.90
C LYS A 23 -6.09 4.67 -3.38
N ALA A 24 -4.92 4.42 -2.79
CA ALA A 24 -3.68 5.11 -3.14
C ALA A 24 -3.31 4.94 -4.62
N ILE A 25 -3.40 3.72 -5.15
CA ILE A 25 -3.18 3.37 -6.57
C ILE A 25 -4.13 4.18 -7.45
N LYS A 26 -5.43 4.21 -7.11
CA LYS A 26 -6.44 4.95 -7.88
C LYS A 26 -6.17 6.45 -7.89
N SER A 27 -5.87 7.05 -6.74
CA SER A 27 -5.59 8.48 -6.65
C SER A 27 -4.32 8.89 -7.41
N LEU A 28 -3.28 8.06 -7.40
CA LEU A 28 -2.07 8.29 -8.20
C LEU A 28 -2.33 8.11 -9.71
N GLN A 29 -3.15 7.13 -10.11
CA GLN A 29 -3.59 6.97 -11.50
C GLN A 29 -4.33 8.21 -11.99
N ASP A 30 -5.30 8.71 -11.20
CA ASP A 30 -6.04 9.92 -11.51
C ASP A 30 -5.09 11.11 -11.63
N ALA A 31 -4.20 11.32 -10.65
CA ALA A 31 -3.20 12.39 -10.67
C ALA A 31 -2.28 12.34 -11.91
N SER A 32 -1.89 11.14 -12.35
CA SER A 32 -1.09 10.95 -13.56
C SER A 32 -1.85 11.34 -14.84
N GLY A 33 -3.16 11.06 -14.90
CA GLY A 33 -4.03 11.38 -16.04
C GLY A 33 -4.30 12.87 -16.20
N TRP A 34 -4.50 13.59 -15.10
CA TRP A 34 -4.65 15.05 -15.09
C TRP A 34 -3.38 15.78 -15.56
N GLY A 35 -2.19 15.21 -15.33
CA GLY A 35 -0.92 15.76 -15.82
C GLY A 35 -0.76 15.75 -17.35
N VAL A 36 -1.42 14.82 -18.05
CA VAL A 36 -1.42 14.73 -19.51
C VAL A 36 -2.44 15.70 -20.14
N MET A 37 -3.60 15.88 -19.51
CA MET A 37 -4.62 16.85 -19.93
C MET A 37 -4.08 18.30 -19.94
N ASP A 38 -3.27 18.67 -18.94
CA ASP A 38 -2.64 20.01 -18.85
C ASP A 38 -1.69 20.34 -20.01
N LEU A 39 -0.99 19.34 -20.55
CA LEU A 39 -0.03 19.52 -21.65
C LEU A 39 -0.69 19.67 -23.02
N LEU A 40 -1.93 19.18 -23.17
CA LEU A 40 -2.67 19.20 -24.43
C LEU A 40 -3.73 20.32 -24.51
N GLY A 41 -4.14 20.90 -23.38
CA GLY A 41 -5.33 21.76 -23.29
C GLY A 41 -5.13 23.28 -23.12
N GLY A 42 -3.91 23.78 -22.92
CA GLY A 42 -3.66 25.21 -22.68
C GLY A 42 -4.01 25.61 -21.24
N GLY A 43 -2.97 25.73 -20.41
CA GLY A 43 -3.09 25.84 -18.96
C GLY A 43 -3.80 27.11 -18.45
N PHE A 44 -4.69 26.93 -17.48
CA PHE A 44 -5.02 27.96 -16.48
C PHE A 44 -5.70 27.43 -15.20
N PHE A 45 -6.18 26.17 -15.16
CA PHE A 45 -7.01 25.68 -14.04
C PHE A 45 -6.30 24.77 -13.01
N SER A 46 -5.02 24.42 -13.18
CA SER A 46 -4.51 23.19 -12.56
C SER A 46 -3.81 23.30 -11.20
N SER A 47 -3.48 24.48 -10.69
CA SER A 47 -2.66 24.61 -9.47
C SER A 47 -3.41 24.35 -8.15
N MET A 48 -4.69 24.73 -8.03
CA MET A 48 -5.47 24.49 -6.80
C MET A 48 -6.00 23.05 -6.69
N MET A 49 -6.53 22.48 -7.79
CA MET A 49 -6.96 21.08 -7.79
C MET A 49 -5.77 20.12 -7.63
N LYS A 50 -4.61 20.39 -8.26
CA LYS A 50 -3.39 19.59 -8.04
C LYS A 50 -3.00 19.53 -6.57
N ARG A 51 -3.05 20.66 -5.85
CA ARG A 51 -2.65 20.69 -4.45
C ARG A 51 -3.58 19.87 -3.56
N ASP A 52 -4.87 19.84 -3.87
CA ASP A 52 -5.87 19.11 -3.09
C ASP A 52 -5.85 17.60 -3.36
N HIS A 53 -5.61 17.20 -4.62
CA HIS A 53 -5.40 15.80 -4.97
C HIS A 53 -4.09 15.26 -4.40
N MET A 54 -2.99 16.04 -4.45
CA MET A 54 -1.72 15.64 -3.86
C MET A 54 -1.81 15.46 -2.34
N LYS A 55 -2.55 16.33 -1.64
CA LYS A 55 -2.81 16.15 -0.21
C LYS A 55 -3.57 14.87 0.11
N ARG A 56 -4.54 14.47 -0.74
CA ARG A 56 -5.28 13.21 -0.56
C ARG A 56 -4.40 12.00 -0.82
N SER A 57 -3.61 12.02 -1.90
CA SER A 57 -2.65 10.95 -2.18
C SER A 57 -1.61 10.81 -1.06
N ASN A 58 -1.17 11.91 -0.44
CA ASN A 58 -0.32 11.88 0.76
C ASN A 58 -0.98 11.13 1.92
N GLN A 59 -2.23 11.48 2.24
CA GLN A 59 -2.96 10.84 3.32
C GLN A 59 -3.18 9.35 3.06
N GLU A 60 -3.50 8.97 1.83
CA GLU A 60 -3.70 7.56 1.45
C GLU A 60 -2.40 6.75 1.51
N LEU A 61 -1.24 7.36 1.22
CA LEU A 61 0.06 6.70 1.35
C LEU A 61 0.51 6.59 2.81
N GLU A 62 0.19 7.59 3.63
CA GLU A 62 0.36 7.50 5.09
C GLU A 62 -0.52 6.38 5.68
N ASP A 63 -1.75 6.22 5.18
CA ASP A 63 -2.62 5.09 5.54
C ASP A 63 -2.02 3.74 5.15
N VAL A 64 -1.40 3.64 3.96
CA VAL A 64 -0.69 2.43 3.51
C VAL A 64 0.49 2.11 4.43
N LYS A 65 1.29 3.12 4.81
CA LYS A 65 2.41 2.93 5.75
C LYS A 65 1.91 2.39 7.10
N ARG A 66 0.90 3.03 7.69
CA ARG A 66 0.31 2.57 8.95
C ARG A 66 -0.28 1.16 8.85
N GLY A 67 -0.87 0.82 7.71
CA GLY A 67 -1.39 -0.52 7.44
C GLY A 67 -0.27 -1.57 7.36
N LEU A 68 0.87 -1.24 6.76
CA LEU A 68 2.06 -2.08 6.74
C LEU A 68 2.62 -2.32 8.13
N ASP A 69 2.80 -1.25 8.93
CA ASP A 69 3.31 -1.35 10.29
C ASP A 69 2.40 -2.24 11.16
N LYS A 70 1.08 -2.07 11.01
CA LYS A 70 0.10 -2.90 11.69
C LYS A 70 0.24 -4.36 11.24
N LEU A 71 0.28 -4.63 9.94
CA LEU A 71 0.42 -5.99 9.43
C LEU A 71 1.73 -6.65 9.89
N ASP A 72 2.84 -5.93 9.89
CA ASP A 72 4.13 -6.43 10.38
C ASP A 72 4.04 -6.84 11.86
N HIS A 73 3.35 -6.03 12.68
CA HIS A 73 3.11 -6.35 14.08
C HIS A 73 2.28 -7.63 14.25
N GLU A 74 1.15 -7.76 13.54
CA GLU A 74 0.31 -8.97 13.61
C GLU A 74 1.04 -10.24 13.12
N LEU A 75 1.90 -10.09 12.10
CA LEU A 75 2.75 -11.20 11.64
C LEU A 75 3.81 -11.57 12.66
N ALA A 76 4.42 -10.59 13.33
CA ALA A 76 5.43 -10.82 14.36
C ALA A 76 4.85 -11.61 15.55
N ASP A 77 3.60 -11.37 15.92
CA ASP A 77 2.89 -12.13 16.95
C ASP A 77 2.70 -13.61 16.54
N LEU A 78 2.59 -13.86 15.24
CA LEU A 78 2.62 -15.21 14.67
C LEU A 78 4.05 -15.77 14.52
N GLY A 79 5.11 -15.02 14.76
CA GLY A 79 6.48 -15.41 14.43
C GLY A 79 6.73 -15.50 12.92
N LEU A 80 5.92 -14.78 12.14
CA LEU A 80 6.10 -14.53 10.71
C LEU A 80 6.68 -13.12 10.53
N SER A 81 7.13 -12.81 9.31
CA SER A 81 7.56 -11.48 8.92
C SER A 81 6.97 -11.14 7.56
N LEU A 82 6.95 -9.85 7.21
CA LEU A 82 6.70 -9.47 5.82
C LEU A 82 7.71 -10.18 4.90
N PRO A 83 7.30 -10.52 3.66
CA PRO A 83 8.24 -10.98 2.63
C PRO A 83 9.42 -10.01 2.48
N ASP A 84 10.62 -10.53 2.29
CA ASP A 84 11.86 -9.73 2.17
C ASP A 84 11.74 -8.63 1.11
N GLU A 85 11.06 -8.92 0.00
CA GLU A 85 10.81 -7.99 -1.10
C GLU A 85 9.99 -6.76 -0.66
N ILE A 86 9.06 -6.96 0.27
CA ILE A 86 8.29 -5.89 0.89
C ILE A 86 9.15 -5.15 1.91
N SER A 87 9.85 -5.88 2.79
CA SER A 87 10.69 -5.30 3.85
C SER A 87 11.79 -4.39 3.28
N ASP A 88 12.49 -4.84 2.23
CA ASP A 88 13.55 -4.09 1.56
C ASP A 88 13.04 -2.86 0.82
N THR A 89 11.80 -2.91 0.29
CA THR A 89 11.22 -1.82 -0.50
C THR A 89 10.49 -0.80 0.37
N TRP A 90 9.87 -1.24 1.47
CA TRP A 90 8.93 -0.46 2.28
C TRP A 90 9.43 -0.18 3.70
N GLY A 91 10.73 -0.32 3.97
CA GLY A 91 11.30 0.12 5.24
C GLY A 91 11.06 1.61 5.50
N ASP A 92 10.84 1.97 6.77
CA ASP A 92 10.46 3.32 7.24
C ASP A 92 11.21 4.46 6.53
N ASN A 93 12.54 4.36 6.47
CA ASN A 93 13.38 5.42 5.89
C ASN A 93 13.25 5.52 4.36
N ILE A 94 12.99 4.40 3.68
CA ILE A 94 12.84 4.38 2.22
C ILE A 94 11.47 4.92 1.86
N VAL A 95 10.42 4.54 2.58
CA VAL A 95 9.06 5.04 2.37
C VAL A 95 9.00 6.55 2.59
N ASP A 96 9.50 7.06 3.71
CA ASP A 96 9.41 8.50 4.00
C ASP A 96 10.18 9.34 2.98
N VAL A 97 11.41 8.95 2.63
CA VAL A 97 12.24 9.66 1.63
C VAL A 97 11.63 9.58 0.24
N TRP A 98 11.06 8.43 -0.11
CA TRP A 98 10.45 8.24 -1.41
C TRP A 98 9.16 9.05 -1.50
N LEU A 99 8.25 8.94 -0.52
CA LEU A 99 7.02 9.73 -0.44
C LEU A 99 7.31 11.23 -0.47
N ASP A 100 8.18 11.75 0.39
CA ASP A 100 8.43 13.21 0.49
C ASP A 100 8.92 13.84 -0.83
N ASN A 101 9.78 13.14 -1.58
CA ASN A 101 10.34 13.68 -2.82
C ASN A 101 9.29 13.79 -3.94
N ILE A 102 8.31 12.88 -3.98
CA ILE A 102 7.28 12.79 -5.02
C ILE A 102 6.33 13.98 -5.01
N PHE A 103 5.92 14.37 -3.81
CA PHE A 103 4.93 15.42 -3.62
C PHE A 103 5.53 16.82 -3.80
N ILE A 104 6.83 16.94 -3.56
CA ILE A 104 7.59 18.17 -3.78
C ILE A 104 7.92 18.32 -5.29
N ASP A 105 8.29 17.23 -5.97
CA ASP A 105 8.79 17.23 -7.35
C ASP A 105 7.82 16.74 -8.43
N ALA A 106 6.50 16.80 -8.18
CA ALA A 106 5.39 16.48 -9.11
C ALA A 106 5.47 17.08 -10.54
N LYS A 107 6.51 17.88 -10.80
CA LYS A 107 7.06 18.23 -12.12
C LYS A 107 7.49 17.02 -12.97
N VAL A 108 7.84 15.87 -12.40
CA VAL A 108 8.39 14.74 -13.18
C VAL A 108 7.39 13.59 -13.28
N GLN A 109 6.60 13.56 -14.36
CA GLN A 109 5.62 12.48 -14.66
C GLN A 109 6.18 11.05 -14.61
N TYR A 110 7.50 10.89 -14.72
CA TYR A 110 8.18 9.59 -14.66
C TYR A 110 8.10 8.95 -13.26
N GLU A 111 8.20 9.76 -12.21
CA GLU A 111 8.19 9.29 -10.82
C GLU A 111 6.84 8.68 -10.44
N ILE A 112 5.73 9.33 -10.81
CA ILE A 112 4.36 8.83 -10.53
C ILE A 112 4.14 7.43 -11.14
N LYS A 113 4.68 7.16 -12.33
CA LYS A 113 4.53 5.85 -12.99
C LYS A 113 5.32 4.76 -12.27
N ASP A 114 6.53 5.04 -11.81
CA ASP A 114 7.33 4.06 -11.09
C ASP A 114 6.75 3.78 -9.70
N GLN A 115 6.11 4.77 -9.09
CA GLN A 115 5.38 4.57 -7.84
C GLN A 115 4.16 3.70 -8.00
N LEU A 116 3.39 3.95 -9.06
CA LEU A 116 2.22 3.14 -9.36
C LEU A 116 2.62 1.67 -9.51
N LYS A 117 3.75 1.40 -10.19
CA LYS A 117 4.30 0.03 -10.29
C LYS A 117 4.71 -0.52 -8.92
N ALA A 118 5.36 0.28 -8.07
CA ALA A 118 5.79 -0.16 -6.74
C ALA A 118 4.59 -0.51 -5.84
N LEU A 119 3.54 0.32 -5.82
CA LEU A 119 2.30 0.05 -5.10
C LEU A 119 1.56 -1.16 -5.64
N GLN A 120 1.53 -1.34 -6.97
CA GLN A 120 0.93 -2.52 -7.59
C GLN A 120 1.70 -3.81 -7.22
N LYS A 121 3.03 -3.76 -7.19
CA LYS A 121 3.86 -4.86 -6.72
C LYS A 121 3.60 -5.17 -5.25
N LEU A 122 3.59 -4.16 -4.40
CA LEU A 122 3.27 -4.33 -2.98
C LEU A 122 1.91 -5.00 -2.81
N ARG A 123 0.88 -4.47 -3.48
CA ARG A 123 -0.46 -5.05 -3.45
C ARG A 123 -0.45 -6.52 -3.85
N GLN A 124 0.29 -6.90 -4.88
CA GLN A 124 0.41 -8.29 -5.31
C GLN A 124 1.03 -9.16 -4.21
N SER A 125 2.12 -8.71 -3.58
CA SER A 125 2.76 -9.44 -2.48
C SER A 125 1.85 -9.57 -1.25
N ILE A 126 1.04 -8.54 -0.94
CA ILE A 126 0.07 -8.60 0.16
C ILE A 126 -1.12 -9.53 -0.16
N VAL A 127 -1.54 -9.63 -1.43
CA VAL A 127 -2.55 -10.62 -1.85
C VAL A 127 -2.04 -12.03 -1.61
N GLU A 128 -0.81 -12.32 -2.04
CA GLU A 128 -0.20 -13.65 -1.85
C GLU A 128 -0.09 -14.00 -0.35
N LEU A 129 0.31 -13.04 0.48
CA LEU A 129 0.33 -13.21 1.93
C LEU A 129 -1.07 -13.44 2.53
N GLU A 130 -2.10 -12.75 2.05
CA GLU A 130 -3.49 -12.94 2.52
C GLU A 130 -4.00 -14.35 2.19
N GLU A 131 -3.66 -14.87 1.00
CA GLU A 131 -3.98 -16.23 0.58
C GLU A 131 -3.30 -17.27 1.47
N ASP A 132 -2.02 -17.07 1.81
CA ASP A 132 -1.28 -17.94 2.73
C ASP A 132 -1.88 -17.94 4.14
N LEU A 133 -2.25 -16.76 4.66
CA LEU A 133 -2.93 -16.63 5.95
C LEU A 133 -4.31 -17.31 5.93
N ALA A 134 -5.04 -17.24 4.83
CA ALA A 134 -6.32 -17.91 4.67
C ALA A 134 -6.17 -19.44 4.68
N ALA A 135 -5.21 -19.99 3.94
CA ALA A 135 -4.93 -21.43 3.94
C ALA A 135 -4.49 -21.93 5.34
N LYS A 136 -3.66 -21.15 6.04
CA LYS A 136 -3.22 -21.46 7.40
C LYS A 136 -4.38 -21.46 8.41
N MET A 137 -5.33 -20.54 8.24
CA MET A 137 -6.55 -20.45 9.04
C MET A 137 -7.47 -21.68 8.83
N GLU A 138 -7.57 -22.21 7.61
CA GLU A 138 -8.36 -23.43 7.32
C GLU A 138 -7.75 -24.66 7.99
N ASN A 139 -6.43 -24.85 7.90
CA ASN A 139 -5.73 -25.96 8.52
C ASN A 139 -5.90 -26.00 10.06
N LEU A 140 -5.89 -24.84 10.71
CA LEU A 140 -6.10 -24.74 12.16
C LEU A 140 -7.53 -25.11 12.57
N LYS A 141 -8.54 -24.72 11.78
CA LYS A 141 -9.95 -25.09 12.04
C LYS A 141 -10.20 -26.59 11.92
N GLU A 142 -9.55 -27.24 10.97
CA GLU A 142 -9.64 -28.70 10.80
C GLU A 142 -8.98 -29.45 11.96
N SER A 143 -7.84 -28.95 12.47
CA SER A 143 -7.13 -29.53 13.61
C SER A 143 -7.90 -29.41 14.94
N ASP A 144 -8.71 -28.36 15.12
CA ASP A 144 -9.53 -28.17 16.33
C ASP A 144 -10.85 -28.97 16.28
N SER A 145 -11.18 -29.55 15.13
CA SER A 145 -12.43 -30.32 14.89
C SER A 145 -12.27 -31.84 15.08
N VAL A 146 -11.08 -32.31 15.45
CA VAL A 146 -10.71 -33.73 15.68
C VAL A 146 -10.39 -33.97 17.15
#